data_AF-A0AAV4WX36-F1
#
_entry.id   AF-A0AAV4WX36-F1
#
_cell.length_a   1.000
_cell.length_b   1.000
_cell.length_c   1.000
_cell.angle_alpha   90.00
_cell.angle_beta   90.00
_cell.angle_gamma   90.00
#
_symmetry.space_group_name_H-M   'P 1'
#
loop_
_entity.id
_entity.type
_entity.pdbx_description
1 polymer ?
#
loop_
_entity_poly.entity_id
_entity_poly.type
_entity_poly.pdbx_seq_one_letter_code
_entity_poly.pdbx_strand_id
1 'polypeptide(L)'
;MTVATEPKLPPIMVRYKDELKEQIAEISNQHKDDIRIKFAGEQLKIFPANSDVHRAIARYLTDQQLEYYVITPKNQRPAQSGA
;
A
#
# COMPACT_ATOMS: atom_id res chain seq x y z
N MET A 1 -27.66 9.08 6.27
CA MET A 1 -26.53 9.77 5.60
C MET A 1 -25.50 8.70 5.25
N THR A 2 -25.44 8.29 3.99
CA THR A 2 -24.42 7.36 3.50
C THR A 2 -23.08 8.05 3.58
N VAL A 3 -22.24 7.64 4.54
CA VAL A 3 -20.84 8.03 4.58
C VAL A 3 -20.17 7.45 3.34
N ALA A 4 -20.11 8.23 2.26
CA ALA A 4 -19.23 7.95 1.15
C ALA A 4 -17.81 8.10 1.72
N THR A 5 -17.28 7.00 2.28
CA THR A 5 -15.86 6.92 2.61
C THR A 5 -15.14 7.22 1.32
N GLU A 6 -14.43 8.36 1.28
CA GLU A 6 -13.51 8.73 0.22
C GLU A 6 -12.79 7.49 -0.29
N PRO A 7 -12.58 7.31 -1.62
CA PRO A 7 -11.98 6.11 -2.17
C PRO A 7 -10.59 5.95 -1.54
N LYS A 8 -10.53 5.17 -0.45
CA LYS A 8 -9.31 4.95 0.31
C LYS A 8 -8.36 4.27 -0.64
N LEU A 9 -7.26 4.94 -0.95
CA LEU A 9 -6.23 4.39 -1.82
C LEU A 9 -5.87 2.99 -1.31
N PRO A 10 -5.75 2.03 -2.23
CA PRO A 10 -5.43 0.68 -1.83
C PRO A 10 -4.08 0.68 -1.11
N PRO A 11 -3.94 -0.06 0.00
CA PRO A 11 -2.66 -0.20 0.65
C PRO A 11 -1.72 -1.02 -0.23
N ILE A 12 -0.45 -0.62 -0.22
CA ILE A 12 0.65 -1.35 -0.83
C ILE A 12 1.14 -2.35 0.21
N MET A 13 1.06 -3.63 -0.11
CA MET A 13 1.60 -4.71 0.71
C MET A 13 2.97 -5.10 0.20
N VAL A 14 3.96 -5.06 1.07
CA VAL A 14 5.34 -5.48 0.78
C VAL A 14 5.64 -6.67 1.68
N ARG A 15 6.32 -7.70 1.16
CA ARG A 15 6.80 -8.78 2.01
C ARG A 15 7.99 -8.25 2.81
N TYR A 16 7.83 -8.16 4.13
CA TYR A 16 8.90 -7.65 4.98
C TYR A 16 10.01 -8.70 5.06
N LYS A 17 11.22 -8.30 4.69
CA LYS A 17 12.46 -9.06 4.90
C LYS A 17 13.41 -8.16 5.67
N ASP A 18 14.28 -8.74 6.49
CA ASP A 18 15.24 -7.98 7.30
C ASP A 18 16.15 -7.08 6.44
N GLU A 19 16.51 -7.54 5.24
CA GLU A 19 17.28 -6.79 4.24
C GLU A 19 16.57 -5.51 3.74
N LEU A 20 15.24 -5.41 3.90
CA LEU A 20 14.43 -4.29 3.44
C LEU A 20 14.14 -3.27 4.54
N LYS A 21 14.57 -3.56 5.78
CA LYS A 21 14.30 -2.70 6.92
C LYS A 21 14.79 -1.27 6.70
N GLU A 22 15.98 -1.11 6.12
CA GLU A 22 16.57 0.19 5.83
C GLU A 22 15.79 0.93 4.73
N GLN A 23 15.41 0.23 3.66
CA GLN A 23 14.64 0.80 2.55
C GLN A 23 13.23 1.22 3.01
N ILE A 24 12.56 0.39 3.83
CA ILE A 24 11.27 0.75 4.42
C ILE A 24 11.40 1.94 5.39
N ALA A 25 12.49 2.02 6.17
CA ALA A 25 12.77 3.17 7.02
C ALA A 25 13.00 4.44 6.19
N GLU A 26 13.68 4.35 5.05
CA GLU A 26 13.90 5.45 4.13
C GLU A 26 12.59 5.97 3.52
N ILE A 27 11.74 5.07 3.00
CA ILE A 27 10.39 5.41 2.50
C ILE A 27 9.56 6.07 3.62
N SER A 28 9.61 5.49 4.82
CA SER A 28 8.93 6.05 6.00
C SER A 28 9.44 7.41 6.40
N ASN A 29 10.71 7.70 6.18
CA ASN A 29 11.31 8.98 6.54
C ASN A 29 11.00 10.03 5.47
N GLN A 30 11.08 9.67 4.17
CA GLN A 30 10.75 10.57 3.06
C GLN A 30 9.27 10.98 3.04
N HIS A 31 8.37 10.10 3.46
CA HIS A 31 6.92 10.30 3.36
C HIS A 31 6.20 10.22 4.71
N LYS A 32 6.88 10.53 5.82
CA LYS A 32 6.41 10.29 7.20
C LYS A 32 5.00 10.81 7.52
N ASP A 33 4.62 11.95 6.96
CA ASP A 33 3.29 12.55 7.13
C ASP A 33 2.26 12.06 6.10
N ASP A 34 2.73 11.56 4.95
CA ASP A 34 1.91 11.13 3.82
C ASP A 34 1.70 9.62 3.74
N ILE A 35 2.32 8.83 4.63
CA ILE A 35 2.13 7.38 4.68
C ILE A 35 1.90 6.90 6.10
N ARG A 36 1.10 5.85 6.21
CA ARG A 36 0.94 5.10 7.45
C ARG A 36 1.38 3.67 7.23
N ILE A 37 2.36 3.23 7.99
CA ILE A 37 2.89 1.85 7.90
C ILE A 37 2.26 1.01 9.01
N LYS A 38 1.83 -0.21 8.67
CA LYS A 38 1.42 -1.23 9.62
C LYS A 38 2.10 -2.56 9.31
N PHE A 39 2.73 -3.14 10.31
CA PHE A 39 3.25 -4.50 10.26
C PHE A 39 2.11 -5.51 10.47
N ALA A 40 2.11 -6.57 9.69
CA ALA A 40 1.16 -7.66 9.70
C ALA A 40 1.91 -8.98 9.53
N GLY A 41 2.60 -9.41 10.59
CA GLY A 41 3.48 -10.58 10.54
C GLY A 41 4.65 -10.36 9.58
N GLU A 42 4.79 -11.24 8.59
CA GLU A 42 5.79 -11.16 7.52
C GLU A 42 5.45 -10.13 6.42
N GLN A 43 4.35 -9.40 6.55
CA GLN A 43 3.91 -8.41 5.57
C GLN A 43 3.88 -7.01 6.18
N LEU A 44 4.28 -6.03 5.37
CA LEU A 44 4.22 -4.62 5.67
C LEU A 44 3.12 -3.98 4.81
N LYS A 45 2.16 -3.31 5.44
CA LYS A 45 1.09 -2.58 4.75
C LYS A 45 1.40 -1.09 4.81
N ILE A 46 1.57 -0.47 3.64
CA ILE A 46 1.80 0.96 3.48
C ILE A 46 0.50 1.58 2.99
N PHE A 47 -0.04 2.51 3.77
CA PHE A 47 -1.25 3.26 3.46
C PHE A 47 -0.84 4.66 3.03
N PRO A 48 -0.80 4.95 1.71
CA PRO A 48 -0.49 6.29 1.22
C PRO A 48 -1.68 7.24 1.40
N ALA A 49 -1.39 8.51 1.65
CA ALA A 49 -2.38 9.58 1.80
C ALA A 49 -2.97 10.04 0.45
N ASN A 50 -2.16 10.00 -0.62
CA ASN A 50 -2.55 10.46 -1.95
C ASN A 50 -1.96 9.57 -3.07
N SER A 51 -2.50 9.70 -4.29
CA SER A 51 -2.17 8.85 -5.44
C SER A 51 -0.74 9.03 -5.93
N ASP A 52 -0.19 10.25 -5.82
CA ASP A 52 1.20 10.54 -6.18
C ASP A 52 2.18 9.78 -5.29
N VAL A 53 1.96 9.80 -3.97
CA VAL A 53 2.74 9.04 -3.00
C VAL A 53 2.59 7.53 -3.22
N HIS A 54 1.37 7.05 -3.52
CA HIS A 54 1.17 5.65 -3.90
C HIS A 54 2.05 5.28 -5.11
N ARG A 55 2.09 6.11 -6.16
CA ARG A 55 2.87 5.85 -7.37
C ARG A 55 4.38 5.95 -7.11
N ALA A 56 4.81 6.90 -6.29
CA ALA A 56 6.20 7.06 -5.89
C ALA A 56 6.72 5.82 -5.15
N ILE A 57 5.95 5.32 -4.17
CA ILE A 57 6.30 4.12 -3.40
C ILE A 57 6.30 2.89 -4.30
N ALA A 58 5.26 2.67 -5.10
CA ALA A 58 5.21 1.53 -6.02
C ALA A 58 6.40 1.54 -7.00
N ARG A 59 6.78 2.72 -7.51
CA ARG A 59 7.96 2.88 -8.36
C ARG A 59 9.26 2.57 -7.62
N TYR A 60 9.44 3.08 -6.41
CA TYR A 60 10.62 2.80 -5.58
C TYR A 60 10.75 1.30 -5.30
N LEU A 61 9.66 0.64 -4.89
CA LEU A 61 9.64 -0.81 -4.66
C LEU A 61 9.98 -1.59 -5.95
N THR A 62 9.50 -1.14 -7.10
CA THR A 62 9.82 -1.75 -8.40
C THR A 62 11.31 -1.59 -8.75
N ASP A 63 11.87 -0.40 -8.53
CA ASP A 63 13.27 -0.06 -8.78
C ASP A 63 14.22 -0.91 -7.93
N GLN A 64 13.86 -1.09 -6.66
CA GLN A 64 14.57 -1.96 -5.71
C GLN A 64 14.29 -3.46 -5.93
N GLN A 65 13.58 -3.84 -7.00
CA GLN A 65 13.19 -5.23 -7.34
C GLN A 65 12.45 -5.96 -6.20
N LEU A 66 11.65 -5.22 -5.44
CA LEU A 66 10.89 -5.76 -4.31
C LEU A 66 9.54 -6.29 -4.76
N GLU A 67 9.19 -7.46 -4.24
CA GLU A 67 7.85 -8.01 -4.41
C GLU A 67 6.84 -7.22 -3.56
N TYR A 68 5.90 -6.56 -4.25
CA TYR A 68 4.77 -5.89 -3.63
C TYR A 68 3.46 -6.24 -4.32
N TYR A 69 2.37 -6.11 -3.58
CA TYR A 69 1.02 -6.39 -4.01
C TYR A 69 0.12 -5.21 -3.64
N VAL A 70 -0.72 -4.76 -4.57
CA VAL A 70 -1.71 -3.72 -4.32
C VAL A 70 -3.07 -4.41 -4.16
N ILE A 71 -3.69 -4.31 -2.97
CA ILE A 71 -5.04 -4.86 -2.80
C ILE A 71 -6.03 -3.92 -3.47
N THR A 72 -6.52 -4.29 -4.65
CA THR A 72 -7.72 -3.66 -5.22
C THR A 72 -8.89 -3.82 -4.25
N PRO A 73 -9.57 -2.72 -3.86
CA PRO A 73 -10.66 -2.79 -2.90
C PRO A 73 -11.75 -3.75 -3.37
N LYS A 74 -12.30 -4.54 -2.44
CA LYS A 74 -13.34 -5.57 -2.71
C LYS A 74 -14.57 -5.05 -3.44
N ASN A 75 -14.80 -3.73 -3.43
CA ASN A 75 -15.91 -3.07 -4.12
C ASN A 75 -15.79 -3.07 -5.66
N GLN A 76 -14.68 -3.58 -6.20
CA GLN A 76 -14.47 -3.78 -7.64
C GLN A 76 -14.43 -5.26 -8.07
N ARG A 77 -14.72 -6.21 -7.16
CA ARG A 77 -15.06 -7.55 -7.62
C ARG A 77 -16.36 -7.42 -8.42
N PRO A 78 -16.44 -7.88 -9.68
CA PRO A 78 -17.74 -7.97 -10.34
C PRO A 78 -18.65 -8.69 -9.38
N ALA A 79 -19.77 -8.05 -9.01
CA ALA A 79 -20.83 -8.72 -8.30
C ALA A 79 -21.14 -9.94 -9.16
N GLN A 80 -20.76 -11.12 -8.67
CA GLN A 80 -21.17 -12.35 -9.29
C GLN A 80 -22.69 -12.34 -9.09
N SER A 81 -23.42 -11.82 -10.08
CA SER A 81 -24.86 -12.05 -10.23
C SER A 81 -24.98 -13.54 -10.41
N GLY A 82 -25.07 -14.24 -9.28
CA GLY A 82 -25.56 -15.59 -9.22
C GLY A 82 -27.02 -15.54 -9.67
N ALA A 83 -27.27 -16.29 -10.73
CA ALA A 83 -28.55 -16.51 -11.39
C ALA A 83 -29.68 -16.92 -10.42
#